data_AF-A0A969XG23-F1
#
_entry.id   AF-A0A969XG23-F1
#
_cell.length_a   1.000
_cell.length_b   1.000
_cell.length_c   1.000
_cell.angle_alpha   90.00
_cell.angle_beta   90.00
_cell.angle_gamma   90.00
#
_symmetry.space_group_name_H-M   'P 1'
#
loop_
_entity.id
_entity.type
_entity.pdbx_description
1 polymer ?
#
loop_
_entity_poly.entity_id
_entity_poly.type
_entity_poly.pdbx_seq_one_letter_code
_entity_poly.pdbx_strand_id
1 'polypeptide(L)'
;EAPSPTAHEARRRLTADGAPSASVGAEDLALARTHPAPAGAWSAEEWAAYLILKERVPLSLRRWIGVRGRRGATVYDLVGRALGGLVRGGRALRRALRRTPRPAPRIERGPDGVRLVIEGWPIPGNIGTTYGNTVHLKPNPTSAERRRLLLNHEYVHVLQTRRDGLSFIFRYLWSSWRAVRRGEHRYWGNAYEIEAYAVERHLAAHPWLPDVWELPRVDQGSRPST
;
A
#
# COMPACT_ATOMS: atom_id res chain seq x y z
N GLU A 1 11.98 -19.91 17.83
CA GLU A 1 12.57 -18.82 18.64
C GLU A 1 11.46 -18.13 19.42
N ALA A 2 11.66 -17.88 20.72
CA ALA A 2 10.69 -17.19 21.56
C ALA A 2 10.64 -15.68 21.23
N PRO A 3 9.50 -14.99 21.41
CA PRO A 3 9.41 -13.55 21.16
C PRO A 3 10.33 -12.77 22.12
N SER A 4 10.88 -11.63 21.67
CA SER A 4 11.71 -10.79 22.56
C SER A 4 10.89 -10.30 23.77
N PRO A 5 11.52 -10.11 24.95
CA PRO A 5 10.85 -9.61 26.14
C PRO A 5 10.07 -8.29 25.90
N THR A 6 10.61 -7.42 25.04
CA THR A 6 9.99 -6.14 24.65
C THR A 6 8.76 -6.31 23.77
N ALA A 7 8.75 -7.28 22.85
CA ALA A 7 7.58 -7.62 22.04
C ALA A 7 6.43 -8.19 22.91
N HIS A 8 6.77 -8.97 23.94
CA HIS A 8 5.80 -9.47 24.93
C HIS A 8 5.18 -8.35 25.77
N GLU A 9 5.98 -7.35 26.14
CA GLU A 9 5.49 -6.18 26.87
C GLU A 9 4.58 -5.29 26.01
N ALA A 10 4.96 -5.04 24.76
CA ALA A 10 4.14 -4.30 23.78
C ALA A 10 2.77 -4.96 23.60
N ARG A 11 2.75 -6.28 23.43
CA ARG A 11 1.52 -7.07 23.34
C ARG A 11 0.66 -6.92 24.59
N ARG A 12 1.26 -7.04 25.79
CA ARG A 12 0.53 -6.87 27.05
C ARG A 12 -0.14 -5.50 27.15
N ARG A 13 0.56 -4.43 26.77
CA ARG A 13 0.02 -3.06 26.74
C ARG A 13 -1.15 -2.95 25.75
N LEU A 14 -1.03 -3.49 24.54
CA LEU A 14 -2.11 -3.49 23.54
C LEU A 14 -3.36 -4.29 23.96
N THR A 15 -3.17 -5.42 24.65
CA THR A 15 -4.29 -6.23 25.19
C THR A 15 -4.96 -5.61 26.41
N ALA A 16 -4.23 -4.82 27.22
CA ALA A 16 -4.82 -4.09 28.35
C ALA A 16 -5.82 -3.02 27.88
N ASP A 17 -5.62 -2.48 26.67
CA ASP A 17 -6.51 -1.53 26.00
C ASP A 17 -7.62 -2.20 25.15
N GLY A 18 -7.77 -3.53 25.23
CA GLY A 18 -8.86 -4.26 24.58
C GLY A 18 -8.72 -4.47 23.06
N ALA A 19 -7.56 -4.21 22.46
CA ALA A 19 -7.32 -4.44 21.05
C ALA A 19 -6.81 -5.88 20.77
N PRO A 20 -7.36 -6.60 19.77
CA PRO A 20 -6.83 -7.91 19.36
C PRO A 20 -5.44 -7.75 18.72
N SER A 21 -4.40 -7.84 19.54
CA SER A 21 -3.00 -7.67 19.13
C SER A 21 -2.55 -8.78 18.18
N ALA A 22 -2.13 -8.40 16.96
CA ALA A 22 -1.37 -9.28 16.08
C ALA A 22 -0.12 -9.82 16.83
N SER A 23 0.17 -11.12 16.70
CA SER A 23 1.37 -11.70 17.34
C SER A 23 2.65 -11.35 16.58
N VAL A 24 3.76 -11.26 17.31
CA VAL A 24 5.13 -11.19 16.77
C VAL A 24 5.62 -12.63 16.54
N GLY A 25 5.95 -12.96 15.30
CA GLY A 25 6.53 -14.24 14.88
C GLY A 25 7.99 -14.11 14.43
N ALA A 26 8.59 -15.23 14.03
CA ALA A 26 10.00 -15.28 13.62
C ALA A 26 10.34 -14.35 12.44
N GLU A 27 9.42 -14.22 11.47
CA GLU A 27 9.59 -13.32 10.33
C GLU A 27 9.53 -11.84 10.73
N ASP A 28 8.72 -11.50 11.74
CA ASP A 28 8.68 -10.13 12.29
C ASP A 28 10.01 -9.79 12.98
N LEU A 29 10.58 -10.74 13.72
CA LEU A 29 11.89 -10.59 14.33
C LEU A 29 13.00 -10.50 13.28
N ALA A 30 12.90 -11.27 12.19
CA ALA A 30 13.84 -11.19 11.07
C ALA A 30 13.79 -9.82 10.39
N LEU A 31 12.58 -9.30 10.15
CA LEU A 31 12.39 -7.95 9.60
C LEU A 31 13.02 -6.89 10.53
N ALA A 32 12.77 -6.97 11.84
CA ALA A 32 13.32 -6.01 12.80
C ALA A 32 14.86 -5.98 12.82
N ARG A 33 15.53 -7.10 12.46
CA ARG A 33 16.99 -7.16 12.32
C ARG A 33 17.50 -6.42 11.07
N THR A 34 16.75 -6.46 9.97
CA THR A 34 17.10 -5.77 8.71
C THR A 34 16.57 -4.34 8.65
N HIS A 35 15.63 -4.01 9.51
CA HIS A 35 14.98 -2.70 9.62
C HIS A 35 15.06 -2.22 11.08
N PRO A 36 16.25 -1.79 11.54
CA PRO A 36 16.43 -1.37 12.92
C PRO A 36 15.60 -0.12 13.21
N ALA A 37 15.15 -0.01 14.46
CA ALA A 37 14.50 1.19 14.94
C ALA A 37 15.53 2.35 15.01
N PRO A 38 15.10 3.61 15.17
CA PRO A 38 16.03 4.75 15.23
C PRO A 38 17.15 4.60 16.28
N ALA A 39 16.87 3.96 17.42
CA ALA A 39 17.84 3.67 18.47
C ALA A 39 18.56 2.31 18.32
N GLY A 40 18.43 1.67 17.16
CA GLY A 40 18.99 0.35 16.85
C GLY A 40 18.04 -0.79 17.21
N ALA A 41 17.87 -1.07 18.51
CA ALA A 41 16.98 -2.12 18.99
C ALA A 41 15.54 -1.61 19.15
N TRP A 42 14.56 -2.48 18.85
CA TRP A 42 13.16 -2.15 18.96
C TRP A 42 12.67 -2.19 20.42
N SER A 43 12.25 -1.04 20.91
CA SER A 43 11.56 -0.83 22.19
C SER A 43 10.12 -1.37 22.16
N ALA A 44 9.47 -1.43 23.33
CA ALA A 44 8.08 -1.87 23.43
C ALA A 44 7.10 -0.94 22.68
N GLU A 45 7.36 0.36 22.66
CA GLU A 45 6.53 1.34 21.93
C GLU A 45 6.66 1.17 20.42
N GLU A 46 7.88 0.91 19.95
CA GLU A 46 8.15 0.67 18.53
C GLU A 46 7.51 -0.66 18.06
N TRP A 47 7.60 -1.71 18.88
CA TRP A 47 6.83 -2.93 18.63
C TRP A 47 5.32 -2.70 18.58
N ALA A 48 4.77 -1.88 19.48
CA ALA A 48 3.35 -1.56 19.48
C ALA A 48 2.94 -0.82 18.19
N ALA A 49 3.71 0.17 17.75
CA ALA A 49 3.47 0.88 16.50
C ALA A 49 3.53 -0.06 15.28
N TYR A 50 4.47 -1.00 15.26
CA TYR A 50 4.54 -2.00 14.20
C TYR A 50 3.35 -2.96 14.20
N LEU A 51 2.90 -3.41 15.36
CA LEU A 51 1.73 -4.29 15.46
C LEU A 51 0.46 -3.58 15.01
N ILE A 52 0.31 -2.28 15.32
CA ILE A 52 -0.77 -1.46 14.77
C ILE A 52 -0.69 -1.41 13.24
N LEU A 53 0.51 -1.25 12.65
CA LEU A 53 0.67 -1.33 11.19
C LEU A 53 0.21 -2.68 10.63
N LYS A 54 0.57 -3.80 11.28
CA LYS A 54 0.11 -5.15 10.91
C LYS A 54 -1.40 -5.34 11.04
N GLU A 55 -2.06 -4.62 11.94
CA GLU A 55 -3.52 -4.63 12.06
C GLU A 55 -4.19 -3.81 10.97
N ARG A 56 -3.61 -2.66 10.60
CA ARG A 56 -4.06 -1.85 9.46
C ARG A 56 -3.88 -2.55 8.13
N VAL A 57 -2.88 -3.42 8.01
CA VAL A 57 -2.68 -4.31 6.87
C VAL A 57 -2.94 -5.76 7.31
N PRO A 58 -4.21 -6.15 7.48
CA PRO A 58 -4.56 -7.45 8.03
C PRO A 58 -4.07 -8.61 7.14
N LEU A 59 -4.07 -9.82 7.69
CA LEU A 59 -3.69 -11.05 6.99
C LEU A 59 -4.40 -11.22 5.63
N SER A 60 -5.65 -10.77 5.53
CA SER A 60 -6.45 -10.82 4.30
C SER A 60 -5.86 -10.00 3.15
N LEU A 61 -5.04 -8.97 3.44
CA LEU A 61 -4.26 -8.17 2.51
C LEU A 61 -2.80 -8.63 2.42
N ARG A 62 -2.11 -8.90 3.55
CA ARG A 62 -0.68 -9.28 3.55
C ARG A 62 -0.38 -10.53 2.74
N ARG A 63 -1.29 -11.52 2.70
CA ARG A 63 -1.11 -12.70 1.83
C ARG A 63 -1.00 -12.37 0.34
N TRP A 64 -1.42 -11.16 -0.07
CA TRP A 64 -1.34 -10.68 -1.46
C TRP A 64 -0.09 -9.85 -1.77
N ILE A 65 0.83 -9.68 -0.82
CA ILE A 65 2.16 -9.11 -1.06
C ILE A 65 2.95 -10.07 -1.98
N GLY A 66 3.72 -9.56 -2.94
CA GLY A 66 4.52 -10.41 -3.83
C GLY A 66 3.76 -11.25 -4.87
N VAL A 67 2.43 -11.24 -4.89
CA VAL A 67 1.64 -12.10 -5.81
C VAL A 67 0.85 -11.28 -6.82
N ARG A 68 0.51 -11.88 -7.98
CA ARG A 68 -0.24 -11.19 -9.03
C ARG A 68 -1.69 -10.84 -8.67
N GLY A 69 -2.27 -11.51 -7.68
CA GLY A 69 -3.68 -11.36 -7.32
C GLY A 69 -4.61 -12.37 -7.99
N ARG A 70 -5.92 -12.26 -7.71
CA ARG A 70 -6.97 -13.00 -8.44
C ARG A 70 -6.98 -12.61 -9.91
N ARG A 71 -7.54 -13.46 -10.79
CA ARG A 71 -7.60 -13.26 -12.27
C ARG A 71 -8.02 -11.86 -12.71
N GLY A 72 -8.94 -11.22 -11.97
CA GLY A 72 -9.40 -9.87 -12.29
C GLY A 72 -8.35 -8.77 -12.15
N ALA A 73 -7.33 -8.94 -11.31
CA ALA A 73 -6.23 -8.00 -11.19
C ALA A 73 -5.49 -7.82 -12.54
N THR A 74 -5.37 -8.88 -13.33
CA THR A 74 -4.75 -8.84 -14.67
C THR A 74 -5.56 -8.02 -15.67
N VAL A 75 -6.89 -7.97 -15.54
CA VAL A 75 -7.73 -7.11 -16.38
C VAL A 75 -7.45 -5.64 -16.06
N TYR A 76 -7.35 -5.30 -14.78
CA TYR A 76 -6.94 -3.94 -14.39
C TYR A 76 -5.52 -3.60 -14.85
N ASP A 77 -4.59 -4.56 -14.87
CA ASP A 77 -3.25 -4.35 -15.43
C ASP A 77 -3.30 -3.94 -16.91
N LEU A 78 -4.16 -4.59 -17.70
CA LEU A 78 -4.35 -4.25 -19.11
C LEU A 78 -4.91 -2.83 -19.27
N VAL A 79 -5.93 -2.48 -18.48
CA VAL A 79 -6.50 -1.12 -18.47
C VAL A 79 -5.44 -0.09 -18.09
N GLY A 80 -4.69 -0.33 -17.01
CA GLY A 80 -3.61 0.55 -16.56
C GLY A 80 -2.52 0.74 -17.63
N ARG A 81 -2.17 -0.32 -18.37
CA ARG A 81 -1.21 -0.24 -19.49
C ARG A 81 -1.75 0.53 -20.68
N ALA A 82 -3.00 0.28 -21.08
CA ALA A 82 -3.66 0.96 -22.18
C ALA A 82 -3.76 2.47 -21.91
N LEU A 83 -4.24 2.86 -20.73
CA LEU A 83 -4.29 4.26 -20.29
C LEU A 83 -2.90 4.89 -20.30
N GLY A 84 -1.88 4.18 -19.79
CA GLY A 84 -0.51 4.65 -19.85
C GLY A 84 0.01 4.87 -21.27
N GLY A 85 -0.37 4.00 -22.21
CA GLY A 85 -0.07 4.14 -23.64
C GLY A 85 -0.71 5.38 -24.25
N LEU A 86 -2.01 5.58 -24.01
CA LEU A 86 -2.77 6.74 -24.50
C LEU A 86 -2.18 8.06 -23.97
N VAL A 87 -1.86 8.13 -22.67
CA VAL A 87 -1.24 9.31 -22.06
C VAL A 87 0.12 9.62 -22.70
N ARG A 88 0.95 8.59 -22.92
CA ARG A 88 2.26 8.77 -23.58
C ARG A 88 2.10 9.27 -25.02
N GLY A 89 1.21 8.65 -25.80
CA GLY A 89 0.95 9.04 -27.18
C GLY A 89 0.46 10.48 -27.30
N GLY A 90 -0.54 10.86 -26.50
CA GLY A 90 -1.05 12.23 -26.47
C GLY A 90 -0.02 13.27 -26.01
N ARG A 91 0.93 12.89 -25.13
CA ARG A 91 2.05 13.77 -24.73
C ARG A 91 3.13 13.88 -25.79
N ALA A 92 3.47 12.80 -26.48
CA ALA A 92 4.41 12.84 -27.60
C ALA A 92 3.87 13.77 -28.69
N LEU A 93 2.59 13.64 -29.04
CA LEU A 93 1.91 14.51 -29.99
C LEU A 93 1.90 15.98 -29.52
N ARG A 94 1.50 16.24 -28.27
CA ARG A 94 1.53 17.62 -27.73
C ARG A 94 2.93 18.22 -27.66
N ARG A 95 3.96 17.43 -27.36
CA ARG A 95 5.36 17.88 -27.36
C ARG A 95 5.81 18.25 -28.77
N ALA A 96 5.52 17.42 -29.76
CA ALA A 96 5.80 17.70 -31.16
C ALA A 96 5.10 19.00 -31.62
N LEU A 97 3.84 19.19 -31.25
CA LEU A 97 3.05 20.35 -31.66
C LEU A 97 3.42 21.65 -30.92
N ARG A 98 3.78 21.59 -29.63
CA ARG A 98 3.96 22.80 -28.79
C ARG A 98 5.41 23.15 -28.46
N ARG A 99 6.41 22.36 -28.90
CA ARG A 99 7.84 22.52 -28.55
C ARG A 99 8.07 22.78 -27.05
N THR A 100 7.25 22.17 -26.18
CA THR A 100 7.34 22.40 -24.73
C THR A 100 8.27 21.37 -24.09
N PRO A 101 9.23 21.81 -23.23
CA PRO A 101 10.12 20.92 -22.51
C PRO A 101 9.40 20.37 -21.26
N ARG A 102 8.44 19.47 -21.45
CA ARG A 102 7.87 18.70 -20.32
C ARG A 102 8.54 17.33 -20.23
N PRO A 103 8.80 16.81 -19.01
CA PRO A 103 9.37 15.49 -18.82
C PRO A 103 8.52 14.42 -19.51
N ALA A 104 9.18 13.45 -20.14
CA ALA A 104 8.49 12.28 -20.66
C ALA A 104 7.97 11.41 -19.50
N PRO A 105 6.81 10.74 -19.66
CA PRO A 105 6.39 9.70 -18.72
C PRO A 105 7.45 8.63 -18.58
N ARG A 106 7.75 8.26 -17.33
CA ARG A 106 8.74 7.23 -17.00
C ARG A 106 8.05 6.04 -16.39
N ILE A 107 8.56 4.87 -16.69
CA ILE A 107 8.08 3.62 -16.12
C ILE A 107 9.17 3.12 -15.19
N GLU A 108 8.83 3.00 -13.92
CA GLU A 108 9.71 2.48 -12.88
C GLU A 108 9.16 1.15 -12.36
N ARG A 109 10.05 0.29 -11.87
CA ARG A 109 9.67 -0.92 -11.16
C ARG A 109 9.48 -0.54 -9.69
N GLY A 110 8.25 -0.67 -9.22
CA GLY A 110 7.89 -0.55 -7.82
C GLY A 110 8.06 -1.87 -7.06
N PRO A 111 7.63 -1.89 -5.79
CA PRO A 111 7.73 -3.06 -4.93
C PRO A 111 7.03 -4.27 -5.55
N ASP A 112 7.59 -5.47 -5.36
CA ASP A 112 6.97 -6.73 -5.78
C ASP A 112 6.54 -6.81 -7.25
N GLY A 113 7.23 -6.07 -8.12
CA GLY A 113 6.91 -6.03 -9.55
C GLY A 113 5.70 -5.16 -9.91
N VAL A 114 5.22 -4.32 -8.98
CA VAL A 114 4.29 -3.22 -9.29
C VAL A 114 4.92 -2.31 -10.34
N ARG A 115 4.12 -1.87 -11.31
CA ARG A 115 4.53 -0.94 -12.36
C ARG A 115 4.15 0.48 -11.96
N LEU A 116 5.15 1.33 -11.73
CA LEU A 116 4.93 2.74 -11.48
C LEU A 116 5.02 3.52 -12.78
N VAL A 117 3.98 4.28 -13.11
CA VAL A 117 3.96 5.20 -14.25
C VAL A 117 4.05 6.61 -13.68
N ILE A 118 5.29 7.09 -13.54
CA ILE A 118 5.57 8.46 -13.13
C ILE A 118 5.24 9.35 -14.31
N GLU A 119 4.62 10.51 -14.03
CA GLU A 119 4.06 11.35 -15.08
C GLU A 119 2.96 10.59 -15.87
N GLY A 120 2.37 9.56 -15.24
CA GLY A 120 1.15 8.88 -15.68
C GLY A 120 -0.01 9.72 -15.20
N TRP A 121 -0.82 10.25 -16.11
CA TRP A 121 -1.92 11.14 -15.78
C TRP A 121 -2.95 10.33 -14.98
N PRO A 122 -3.01 10.45 -13.63
CA PRO A 122 -4.02 9.73 -12.88
C PRO A 122 -5.39 10.35 -13.18
N ILE A 123 -6.45 9.74 -12.66
CA ILE A 123 -7.80 10.29 -12.82
C ILE A 123 -7.79 11.77 -12.38
N PRO A 124 -8.34 12.71 -13.18
CA PRO A 124 -8.35 14.12 -12.84
C PRO A 124 -8.86 14.36 -11.42
N GLY A 125 -8.09 15.12 -10.63
CA GLY A 125 -8.35 15.34 -9.20
C GLY A 125 -7.44 14.52 -8.26
N ASN A 126 -6.87 13.40 -8.72
CA ASN A 126 -6.05 12.54 -7.87
C ASN A 126 -4.55 12.81 -8.05
N ILE A 127 -3.73 12.49 -7.04
CA ILE A 127 -2.26 12.56 -7.12
C ILE A 127 -1.64 11.20 -7.51
N GLY A 128 -2.37 10.11 -7.25
CA GLY A 128 -2.08 8.76 -7.73
C GLY A 128 -3.38 8.03 -8.12
N THR A 129 -3.26 6.97 -8.91
CA THR A 129 -4.38 6.07 -9.20
C THR A 129 -3.86 4.67 -9.49
N THR A 130 -4.40 3.69 -8.79
CA THR A 130 -4.07 2.28 -8.94
C THR A 130 -5.02 1.54 -9.89
N TYR A 131 -4.45 0.78 -10.81
CA TYR A 131 -5.12 -0.17 -11.69
C TYR A 131 -4.39 -1.52 -11.60
N GLY A 132 -4.88 -2.43 -10.76
CA GLY A 132 -4.25 -3.74 -10.59
C GLY A 132 -2.87 -3.59 -9.93
N ASN A 133 -1.84 -4.04 -10.62
CA ASN A 133 -0.43 -3.89 -10.28
C ASN A 133 0.22 -2.67 -10.96
N THR A 134 -0.57 -1.77 -11.57
CA THR A 134 -0.06 -0.55 -12.22
C THR A 134 -0.54 0.70 -11.48
N VAL A 135 0.38 1.52 -11.01
CA VAL A 135 0.09 2.78 -10.30
C VAL A 135 0.51 3.95 -11.17
N HIS A 136 -0.42 4.86 -11.47
CA HIS A 136 -0.14 6.10 -12.19
C HIS A 136 0.01 7.22 -11.18
N LEU A 137 1.14 7.94 -11.24
CA LEU A 137 1.45 9.03 -10.33
C LEU A 137 1.62 10.33 -11.11
N LYS A 138 1.04 11.42 -10.59
CA LYS A 138 1.40 12.77 -11.07
C LYS A 138 2.90 13.01 -10.92
N PRO A 139 3.51 13.86 -11.76
CA PRO A 139 4.82 14.41 -11.44
C PRO A 139 4.74 15.12 -10.10
N ASN A 140 5.58 14.68 -9.18
CA ASN A 140 5.66 15.20 -7.83
C ASN A 140 4.39 15.05 -6.99
N PRO A 141 4.61 14.54 -5.79
CA PRO A 141 4.41 15.42 -4.67
C PRO A 141 5.65 15.43 -3.78
N THR A 142 6.22 16.63 -3.58
CA THR A 142 6.92 17.01 -2.35
C THR A 142 8.03 16.05 -1.87
N SER A 143 8.50 16.20 -0.63
CA SER A 143 9.65 15.48 -0.05
C SER A 143 9.62 13.96 -0.27
N ALA A 144 10.80 13.31 -0.17
CA ALA A 144 10.91 11.86 -0.26
C ALA A 144 9.92 11.12 0.66
N GLU A 145 9.64 11.70 1.83
CA GLU A 145 8.63 11.25 2.78
C GLU A 145 7.22 11.25 2.18
N ARG A 146 6.76 12.35 1.57
CA ARG A 146 5.41 12.40 0.98
C ARG A 146 5.26 11.39 -0.15
N ARG A 147 6.32 11.18 -0.94
CA ARG A 147 6.36 10.14 -1.98
C ARG A 147 6.22 8.75 -1.37
N ARG A 148 6.94 8.45 -0.29
CA ARG A 148 6.86 7.18 0.43
C ARG A 148 5.44 6.92 0.95
N LEU A 149 4.82 7.92 1.58
CA LEU A 149 3.45 7.82 2.10
C LEU A 149 2.43 7.55 0.98
N LEU A 150 2.52 8.28 -0.14
CA LEU A 150 1.67 8.05 -1.29
C LEU A 150 1.87 6.66 -1.90
N LEU A 151 3.12 6.18 -2.00
CA LEU A 151 3.38 4.83 -2.51
C LEU A 151 2.79 3.75 -1.62
N ASN A 152 2.87 3.88 -0.30
CA ASN A 152 2.23 2.93 0.63
C ASN A 152 0.70 2.98 0.51
N HIS A 153 0.11 4.17 0.39
CA HIS A 153 -1.32 4.35 0.13
C HIS A 153 -1.76 3.59 -1.13
N GLU A 154 -1.10 3.86 -2.26
CA GLU A 154 -1.42 3.22 -3.53
C GLU A 154 -1.15 1.70 -3.48
N TYR A 155 -0.13 1.27 -2.74
CA TYR A 155 0.15 -0.16 -2.57
C TYR A 155 -0.97 -0.88 -1.80
N VAL A 156 -1.65 -0.23 -0.86
CA VAL A 156 -2.87 -0.80 -0.23
C VAL A 156 -3.95 -1.04 -1.28
N HIS A 157 -4.16 -0.11 -2.22
CA HIS A 157 -5.08 -0.34 -3.34
C HIS A 157 -4.65 -1.47 -4.28
N VAL A 158 -3.34 -1.65 -4.48
CA VAL A 158 -2.81 -2.81 -5.21
C VAL A 158 -3.21 -4.09 -4.48
N LEU A 159 -2.99 -4.18 -3.17
CA LEU A 159 -3.38 -5.36 -2.37
C LEU A 159 -4.89 -5.60 -2.38
N GLN A 160 -5.70 -4.56 -2.26
CA GLN A 160 -7.16 -4.65 -2.35
C GLN A 160 -7.61 -5.14 -3.73
N THR A 161 -6.98 -4.65 -4.81
CA THR A 161 -7.27 -5.12 -6.18
C THR A 161 -6.86 -6.58 -6.38
N ARG A 162 -5.69 -6.96 -5.85
CA ARG A 162 -5.22 -8.36 -5.86
C ARG A 162 -6.19 -9.28 -5.12
N ARG A 163 -6.69 -8.84 -3.96
CA ARG A 163 -7.67 -9.56 -3.12
C ARG A 163 -9.02 -9.71 -3.80
N ASP A 164 -9.55 -8.64 -4.37
CA ASP A 164 -10.94 -8.57 -4.82
C ASP A 164 -11.11 -8.90 -6.31
N GLY A 165 -10.03 -8.86 -7.10
CA GLY A 165 -10.08 -9.10 -8.54
C GLY A 165 -11.09 -8.19 -9.22
N LEU A 166 -11.89 -8.72 -10.16
CA LEU A 166 -12.88 -7.94 -10.94
C LEU A 166 -13.94 -7.28 -10.07
N SER A 167 -14.19 -7.81 -8.88
CA SER A 167 -15.18 -7.24 -7.97
C SER A 167 -14.72 -5.93 -7.33
N PHE A 168 -13.43 -5.59 -7.42
CA PHE A 168 -12.86 -4.40 -6.79
C PHE A 168 -13.62 -3.12 -7.15
N ILE A 169 -13.79 -2.82 -8.46
CA ILE A 169 -14.45 -1.57 -8.87
C ILE A 169 -15.91 -1.52 -8.40
N PHE A 170 -16.64 -2.63 -8.44
CA PHE A 170 -18.03 -2.68 -8.01
C PHE A 170 -18.15 -2.47 -6.50
N ARG A 171 -17.28 -3.11 -5.71
CA ARG A 171 -17.25 -2.95 -4.25
C ARG A 171 -16.79 -1.55 -3.85
N TYR A 172 -15.84 -0.98 -4.57
CA TYR A 172 -15.36 0.38 -4.35
C TYR A 172 -16.49 1.39 -4.59
N LEU A 173 -17.16 1.32 -5.75
CA LEU A 173 -18.28 2.21 -6.08
C LEU A 173 -19.46 2.03 -5.13
N TRP A 174 -19.77 0.79 -4.75
CA TRP A 174 -20.79 0.51 -3.73
C TRP A 174 -20.43 1.15 -2.38
N SER A 175 -19.16 1.07 -1.96
CA SER A 175 -18.71 1.73 -0.74
C SER A 175 -18.84 3.25 -0.82
N SER A 176 -18.47 3.86 -1.95
CA SER A 176 -18.67 5.30 -2.18
C SER A 176 -20.14 5.70 -2.14
N TRP A 177 -21.03 4.89 -2.72
CA TRP A 177 -22.47 5.14 -2.67
C TRP A 177 -23.04 5.03 -1.25
N ARG A 178 -22.61 4.02 -0.47
CA ARG A 178 -22.99 3.88 0.94
C ARG A 178 -22.53 5.07 1.79
N ALA A 179 -21.33 5.59 1.54
CA ALA A 179 -20.82 6.79 2.21
C ALA A 179 -21.74 7.99 1.95
N VAL A 180 -22.09 8.24 0.69
CA VAL A 180 -23.01 9.33 0.31
C VAL A 180 -24.38 9.16 0.98
N ARG A 181 -24.91 7.93 1.05
CA ARG A 181 -26.18 7.67 1.76
C ARG A 181 -26.13 7.94 3.26
N ARG A 182 -24.93 7.95 3.87
CA ARG A 182 -24.72 8.33 5.28
C ARG A 182 -24.42 9.83 5.46
N GLY A 183 -24.47 10.63 4.39
CA GLY A 183 -24.10 12.05 4.43
C GLY A 183 -22.59 12.28 4.44
N GLU A 184 -21.78 11.25 4.20
CA GLU A 184 -20.32 11.34 4.14
C GLU A 184 -19.84 11.63 2.71
N HIS A 185 -18.62 12.15 2.58
CA HIS A 185 -18.01 12.35 1.27
C HIS A 185 -17.66 11.00 0.60
N ARG A 186 -17.98 10.86 -0.69
CA ARG A 186 -17.81 9.60 -1.45
C ARG A 186 -16.41 9.00 -1.45
N TYR A 187 -15.37 9.81 -1.24
CA TYR A 187 -13.98 9.35 -1.14
C TYR A 187 -13.56 9.16 0.32
N TRP A 188 -13.86 10.12 1.21
CA TRP A 188 -13.39 10.07 2.60
C TRP A 188 -14.16 9.04 3.45
N GLY A 189 -15.40 8.74 3.09
CA GLY A 189 -16.23 7.70 3.71
C GLY A 189 -16.13 6.34 3.02
N ASN A 190 -15.32 6.19 1.96
CA ASN A 190 -15.14 4.91 1.29
C ASN A 190 -14.23 4.01 2.13
N ALA A 191 -14.69 2.79 2.45
CA ALA A 191 -13.96 1.85 3.28
C ALA A 191 -12.56 1.51 2.72
N TYR A 192 -12.41 1.45 1.40
CA TYR A 192 -11.13 1.17 0.75
C TYR A 192 -10.12 2.31 0.94
N GLU A 193 -10.58 3.55 0.83
CA GLU A 193 -9.80 4.77 1.07
C GLU A 193 -9.48 4.93 2.56
N ILE A 194 -10.44 4.64 3.45
CA ILE A 194 -10.24 4.67 4.91
C ILE A 194 -9.11 3.72 5.32
N GLU A 195 -9.07 2.50 4.78
CA GLU A 195 -7.99 1.54 4.99
C GLU A 195 -6.63 2.11 4.53
N ALA A 196 -6.56 2.65 3.31
CA ALA A 196 -5.32 3.20 2.74
C ALA A 196 -4.82 4.44 3.53
N TYR A 197 -5.71 5.37 3.88
CA TYR A 197 -5.37 6.52 4.70
C TYR A 197 -5.01 6.16 6.15
N ALA A 198 -5.56 5.08 6.72
CA ALA A 198 -5.17 4.63 8.04
C ALA A 198 -3.70 4.19 8.07
N VAL A 199 -3.24 3.50 7.03
CA VAL A 199 -1.82 3.17 6.85
C VAL A 199 -0.99 4.44 6.63
N GLU A 200 -1.42 5.33 5.73
CA GLU A 200 -0.71 6.57 5.43
C GLU A 200 -0.47 7.42 6.68
N ARG A 201 -1.52 7.66 7.48
CA ARG A 201 -1.40 8.44 8.72
C ARG A 201 -0.50 7.74 9.75
N HIS A 202 -0.56 6.42 9.84
CA HIS A 202 0.25 5.67 10.79
C HIS A 202 1.74 5.72 10.43
N LEU A 203 2.08 5.59 9.15
CA LEU A 203 3.46 5.73 8.66
C LEU A 203 3.97 7.18 8.76
N ALA A 204 3.09 8.18 8.59
CA ALA A 204 3.46 9.58 8.80
C ALA A 204 3.82 9.86 10.27
N ALA A 205 3.10 9.25 11.21
CA ALA A 205 3.39 9.36 12.65
C ALA A 205 4.64 8.57 13.07
N HIS A 206 4.99 7.51 12.33
CA HIS A 206 6.11 6.62 12.64
C HIS A 206 6.96 6.38 11.39
N PRO A 207 7.75 7.38 10.95
CA PRO A 207 8.46 7.33 9.66
C PRO A 207 9.52 6.24 9.58
N TRP A 208 9.97 5.72 10.72
CA TRP A 208 10.93 4.63 10.85
C TRP A 208 10.31 3.24 10.67
N LEU A 209 8.97 3.11 10.63
CA LEU A 209 8.34 1.81 10.35
C LEU A 209 8.69 1.30 8.95
N PRO A 210 8.71 -0.03 8.73
CA PRO A 210 8.87 -0.62 7.40
C PRO A 210 7.71 -0.24 6.48
N ASP A 211 7.95 -0.32 5.18
CA ASP A 211 6.92 -0.17 4.17
C ASP A 211 5.98 -1.38 4.15
N VAL A 212 4.75 -1.19 3.64
CA VAL A 212 3.71 -2.23 3.63
C VAL A 212 4.14 -3.48 2.87
N TRP A 213 4.93 -3.33 1.80
CA TRP A 213 5.43 -4.47 1.01
C TRP A 213 6.53 -5.26 1.70
N GLU A 214 7.12 -4.74 2.78
CA GLU A 214 8.14 -5.44 3.57
C GLU A 214 7.53 -6.29 4.69
N LEU A 215 6.23 -6.13 4.95
CA LEU A 215 5.55 -6.88 6.01
C LEU A 215 5.54 -8.39 5.72
N PRO A 216 5.78 -9.23 6.74
CA PRO A 216 5.78 -10.68 6.62
C PRO A 216 4.49 -11.25 6.02
N ARG A 217 4.68 -12.23 5.14
CA ARG A 217 3.61 -13.01 4.51
C ARG A 217 3.23 -14.19 5.41
N VAL A 218 2.08 -14.81 5.14
CA VAL A 218 1.60 -15.94 5.94
C VAL A 218 2.34 -17.25 5.59
N ASP A 219 2.91 -17.35 4.39
CA ASP A 219 3.35 -18.64 3.83
C ASP A 219 4.83 -18.98 4.08
N GLN A 220 5.61 -18.11 4.74
CA GLN A 220 7.04 -18.39 5.02
C GLN A 220 7.25 -19.16 6.35
N GLY A 221 6.19 -19.38 7.14
CA GLY A 221 6.28 -20.00 8.46
C GLY A 221 5.68 -21.41 8.62
N SER A 222 5.27 -22.11 7.56
CA SER A 222 4.66 -23.45 7.70
C SER A 222 4.85 -24.33 6.47
N ARG A 223 6.10 -24.75 6.21
CA ARG A 223 6.32 -26.09 5.65
C ARG A 223 6.93 -26.94 6.75
N PRO A 224 6.23 -27.96 7.29
CA PRO A 224 6.93 -29.04 7.95
C PRO A 224 7.85 -29.67 6.90
N SER A 225 9.14 -29.74 7.21
CA SER A 225 10.08 -30.58 6.48
C SER A 225 9.52 -32.00 6.45
N THR A 226 9.15 -32.48 5.26
CA THR A 226 8.93 -33.90 5.01
C THR A 226 10.26 -34.55 4.68
#